data_AF-A0A0M3J2I9-F1
#
_entry.id   AF-A0A0M3J2I9-F1
#
_cell.length_a   1.000
_cell.length_b   1.000
_cell.length_c   1.000
_cell.angle_alpha   90.00
_cell.angle_beta   90.00
_cell.angle_gamma   90.00
#
_symmetry.space_group_name_H-M   'P 1'
#
loop_
_entity.id
_entity.type
_entity.pdbx_description
1 polymer ?
#
loop_
_entity_poly.entity_id
_entity_poly.type
_entity_poly.pdbx_seq_one_letter_code
_entity_poly.pdbx_strand_id
1 'polypeptide(L)'
;LQEANEALLSLPTHIQVANNLYVNYRCERKPLATKDFIEAEVYSDIVYGNTTCDLPVARMDRDVESLNYMVDFWVSQHIPNCLLNSAHTSGLLNFVVDKDFDGGKLKSFLSTSCSLLSPCIGRLFPKLREEYPNEYVDFRFVTAQRPPLINVAPNGVHATASMFLDSFISPWTNQTSRLFRLGYKL
;
A
#
# COMPACT_ATOMS: atom_id res chain seq x y z
N LEU A 1 36.21 -6.85 18.44
CA LEU A 1 35.43 -5.67 18.91
C LEU A 1 35.61 -4.47 18.00
N GLN A 2 36.85 -4.04 17.72
CA GLN A 2 37.10 -2.93 16.80
C GLN A 2 36.57 -3.19 15.38
N GLU A 3 36.89 -4.35 14.79
CA GLU A 3 36.38 -4.75 13.46
C GLU A 3 34.85 -4.81 13.39
N ALA A 4 34.19 -5.25 14.46
CA ALA A 4 32.72 -5.29 14.53
C ALA A 4 32.12 -3.88 14.55
N ASN A 5 32.74 -2.94 15.26
CA ASN A 5 32.32 -1.54 15.26
C ASN A 5 32.57 -0.87 13.91
N GLU A 6 33.72 -1.13 13.27
CA GLU A 6 34.02 -0.63 11.93
C GLU A 6 33.01 -1.15 10.89
N ALA A 7 32.65 -2.44 10.97
CA ALA A 7 31.60 -3.02 10.14
C ALA A 7 30.24 -2.35 10.36
N LEU A 8 29.82 -2.14 11.62
CA LEU A 8 28.55 -1.48 11.94
C LEU A 8 28.51 -0.02 11.47
N LEU A 9 29.62 0.72 11.59
CA LEU A 9 29.73 2.11 11.15
C LEU A 9 29.78 2.25 9.62
N SER A 10 30.14 1.19 8.90
CA SER A 10 30.18 1.18 7.44
C SER A 10 28.82 0.97 6.79
N LEU A 11 27.78 0.63 7.57
CA LEU A 11 26.46 0.33 7.02
C LEU A 11 25.82 1.61 6.46
N PRO A 12 25.34 1.59 5.19
CA PRO A 12 24.75 2.75 4.56
C PRO A 12 23.40 3.09 5.21
N THR A 13 23.18 4.33 5.62
CA THR A 13 21.94 4.80 6.27
C THR A 13 20.77 5.01 5.30
N HIS A 14 21.05 5.00 4.00
CA HIS A 14 20.08 5.10 2.91
C HIS A 14 20.29 3.90 1.98
N ILE A 15 19.32 2.99 1.94
CA ILE A 15 19.41 1.74 1.19
C ILE A 15 18.29 1.67 0.17
N GLN A 16 18.64 1.51 -1.10
CA GLN A 16 17.66 1.16 -2.12
C GLN A 16 17.39 -0.34 -2.07
N VAL A 17 16.17 -0.73 -1.70
CA VAL A 17 15.76 -2.15 -1.56
C VAL A 17 15.02 -2.67 -2.79
N ALA A 18 14.40 -1.79 -3.56
CA ALA A 18 13.78 -2.11 -4.85
C ALA A 18 13.78 -0.86 -5.75
N ASN A 19 13.22 -0.99 -6.96
CA ASN A 19 13.13 0.13 -7.88
C ASN A 19 12.33 1.29 -7.26
N ASN A 20 12.98 2.44 -7.05
CA ASN A 20 12.44 3.61 -6.35
C ASN A 20 11.90 3.34 -4.93
N LEU A 21 12.33 2.27 -4.25
CA LEU A 21 11.95 2.00 -2.86
C LEU A 21 13.18 2.07 -1.97
N TYR A 22 13.11 2.94 -0.96
CA TYR A 22 14.25 3.26 -0.10
C TYR A 22 13.91 3.01 1.36
N VAL A 23 14.90 2.51 2.09
CA VAL A 23 14.91 2.42 3.54
C VAL A 23 15.92 3.43 4.05
N ASN A 24 15.44 4.41 4.81
CA ASN A 24 16.28 5.29 5.58
C ASN A 24 16.32 4.77 7.01
N TYR A 25 17.50 4.73 7.62
CA TYR A 25 17.59 4.47 9.05
C TYR A 25 18.72 5.25 9.70
N ARG A 26 18.56 5.50 11.00
CA ARG A 26 19.53 6.19 11.83
C ARG A 26 19.50 5.64 13.25
N CYS A 27 20.68 5.50 13.83
CA CYS A 27 20.86 5.12 15.22
C CYS A 27 21.18 6.38 16.02
N GLU A 28 20.18 6.96 16.69
CA GLU A 28 20.36 8.18 17.48
C GLU A 28 20.95 7.90 18.87
N ARG A 29 20.84 6.66 19.34
CA ARG A 29 21.28 6.22 20.65
C ARG A 29 22.20 5.02 20.54
N LYS A 30 23.13 4.93 21.48
CA LYS A 30 23.97 3.73 21.63
C LYS A 30 23.10 2.57 22.13
N PRO A 31 23.36 1.33 21.70
CA PRO A 31 22.69 0.16 22.25
C PRO A 31 22.85 0.09 23.76
N LEU A 32 21.78 -0.30 24.45
CA LEU A 32 21.78 -0.58 25.88
C LEU A 32 22.13 -2.05 26.09
N ALA A 33 23.27 -2.32 26.71
CA ALA A 33 23.66 -3.66 27.11
C ALA A 33 23.45 -3.84 28.62
N THR A 34 22.67 -4.85 29.00
CA THR A 34 22.48 -5.27 30.40
C THR A 34 23.08 -6.66 30.60
N LYS A 35 22.96 -7.20 31.81
CA LYS A 35 23.35 -8.59 32.09
C LYS A 35 22.43 -9.62 31.41
N ASP A 36 21.23 -9.19 31.00
CA ASP A 36 20.16 -10.07 30.52
C ASP A 36 19.89 -9.90 29.01
N PHE A 37 20.07 -8.68 28.46
CA PHE A 37 19.76 -8.38 27.07
C PHE A 37 20.61 -7.25 26.48
N ILE A 38 20.61 -7.16 25.15
CA ILE A 38 21.11 -6.01 24.38
C ILE A 38 19.93 -5.42 23.59
N GLU A 39 19.63 -4.15 23.83
CA GLU A 39 18.56 -3.41 23.15
C GLU A 39 19.17 -2.34 22.24
N ALA A 40 18.70 -2.24 20.99
CA ALA A 40 19.09 -1.20 20.05
C ALA A 40 17.85 -0.48 19.51
N GLU A 41 17.87 0.86 19.56
CA GLU A 41 16.81 1.71 19.01
C GLU A 41 17.25 2.24 17.64
N VAL A 42 16.48 1.90 16.60
CA VAL A 42 16.71 2.35 15.23
C VAL A 42 15.49 3.13 14.77
N TYR A 43 15.72 4.38 14.35
CA TYR A 43 14.68 5.15 13.64
C TYR A 43 14.77 4.79 12.18
N SER A 44 13.63 4.38 11.59
CA SER A 44 13.58 4.05 10.18
C SER A 44 12.27 4.51 9.55
N ASP A 45 12.38 4.92 8.30
CA ASP A 45 11.26 5.19 7.41
C ASP A 45 11.51 4.48 6.07
N ILE A 46 10.41 3.97 5.50
CA ILE A 46 10.40 3.36 4.17
C ILE A 46 9.59 4.28 3.27
N VAL A 47 10.18 4.67 2.14
CA VAL A 47 9.59 5.66 1.22
C VAL A 47 9.75 5.22 -0.22
N TYR A 48 8.75 5.55 -1.05
CA TYR A 48 8.83 5.44 -2.49
C TYR A 48 9.29 6.77 -3.11
N GLY A 49 10.28 6.70 -4.01
CA GLY A 49 10.89 7.86 -4.64
C GLY A 49 11.78 8.65 -3.68
N ASN A 50 12.05 9.91 -4.04
CA ASN A 50 12.91 10.80 -3.25
C ASN A 50 12.08 11.69 -2.30
N THR A 51 11.17 11.07 -1.53
CA THR A 51 10.31 11.76 -0.56
C THR A 51 10.79 11.52 0.86
N THR A 52 10.69 12.50 1.75
CA THR A 52 10.86 12.31 3.19
C THR A 52 9.54 11.90 3.85
N CYS A 53 9.63 11.21 4.98
CA CYS A 53 8.47 10.92 5.80
C CYS A 53 8.38 11.87 6.99
N ASP A 54 7.41 12.77 6.97
CA ASP A 54 7.19 13.76 8.04
C ASP A 54 6.13 13.29 9.06
N LEU A 55 5.76 12.00 9.04
CA LEU A 55 4.80 11.45 9.99
C LEU A 55 5.38 11.44 11.40
N PRO A 56 4.58 11.69 12.44
CA PRO A 56 5.06 11.62 13.81
C PRO A 56 5.50 10.20 14.15
N VAL A 57 6.61 10.08 14.87
CA VAL A 57 7.06 8.81 15.44
C VAL A 57 6.46 8.66 16.83
N ALA A 58 5.66 7.62 17.03
CA ALA A 58 5.20 7.23 18.35
C ALA A 58 6.26 6.34 19.03
N ARG A 59 6.44 6.51 20.35
CA ARG A 59 7.24 5.57 21.14
C ARG A 59 6.55 4.22 21.14
N MET A 60 7.32 3.17 20.89
CA MET A 60 6.86 1.80 21.01
C MET A 60 6.97 1.34 22.46
N ASP A 61 6.11 0.41 22.83
CA ASP A 61 6.28 -0.36 24.04
C ASP A 61 7.59 -1.16 23.98
N ARG A 62 8.18 -1.44 25.14
CA ARG A 62 9.43 -2.21 25.29
C ARG A 62 9.22 -3.51 26.06
N ASP A 63 7.98 -3.81 26.44
CA ASP A 63 7.70 -5.03 27.18
C ASP A 63 7.98 -6.26 26.32
N VAL A 64 8.89 -7.12 26.80
CA VAL A 64 9.18 -8.43 26.21
C VAL A 64 8.21 -9.43 26.82
N GLU A 65 7.22 -9.85 26.03
CA GLU A 65 6.18 -10.77 26.51
C GLU A 65 6.69 -12.20 26.75
N SER A 66 7.82 -12.60 26.14
CA SER A 66 8.31 -13.98 26.18
C SER A 66 9.82 -14.08 26.13
N LEU A 67 10.42 -14.71 27.14
CA LEU A 67 11.86 -15.05 27.19
C LEU A 67 12.23 -16.28 26.33
N ASN A 68 11.29 -16.83 25.55
CA ASN A 68 11.53 -18.01 24.72
C ASN A 68 12.22 -17.70 23.39
N TYR A 69 12.39 -16.41 23.05
CA TYR A 69 13.01 -15.98 21.81
C TYR A 69 14.40 -15.40 22.07
N MET A 70 15.30 -15.58 21.11
CA MET A 70 16.65 -15.00 21.16
C MET A 70 16.66 -13.52 20.74
N VAL A 71 15.65 -13.10 19.98
CA VAL A 71 15.54 -11.74 19.43
C VAL A 71 14.07 -11.34 19.35
N ASP A 72 13.76 -10.15 19.86
CA ASP A 72 12.46 -9.50 19.74
C ASP A 72 12.58 -8.26 18.86
N PHE A 73 11.58 -8.02 18.00
CA PHE A 73 11.52 -6.85 17.14
C PHE A 73 10.22 -6.08 17.37
N TRP A 74 10.36 -4.80 17.71
CA TRP A 74 9.24 -3.87 17.74
C TRP A 74 9.27 -3.04 16.45
N VAL A 75 8.16 -3.08 15.70
CA VAL A 75 8.02 -2.35 14.44
C VAL A 75 6.92 -1.32 14.58
N SER A 76 7.27 -0.05 14.43
CA SER A 76 6.32 1.05 14.59
C SER A 76 5.40 1.11 13.39
N GLN A 77 4.12 1.43 13.63
CA GLN A 77 3.17 1.78 12.57
C GLN A 77 3.63 2.97 11.71
N HIS A 78 4.60 3.77 12.20
CA HIS A 78 5.27 4.80 11.43
C HIS A 78 5.84 4.26 10.11
N ILE A 79 6.51 3.10 10.13
CA ILE A 79 7.18 2.51 8.96
C ILE A 79 6.19 2.23 7.81
N PRO A 80 5.13 1.41 7.98
CA PRO A 80 4.19 1.15 6.90
C PRO A 80 3.41 2.40 6.49
N ASN A 81 3.15 3.34 7.41
CA ASN A 81 2.46 4.58 7.08
C ASN A 81 3.32 5.54 6.23
N CYS A 82 4.63 5.59 6.43
CA CYS A 82 5.55 6.32 5.56
C CYS A 82 5.53 5.77 4.13
N LEU A 83 5.53 4.44 4.01
CA LEU A 83 5.47 3.76 2.72
C LEU A 83 4.15 4.05 2.02
N LEU A 84 3.03 3.91 2.72
CA LEU A 84 1.70 4.16 2.16
C LEU A 84 1.51 5.63 1.78
N ASN A 85 2.05 6.56 2.57
CA ASN A 85 2.02 7.98 2.26
C ASN A 85 2.80 8.29 0.97
N SER A 86 4.05 7.87 0.89
CA SER A 86 4.89 8.09 -0.30
C SER A 86 4.37 7.37 -1.54
N ALA A 87 3.83 6.15 -1.40
CA ALA A 87 3.18 5.43 -2.49
C ALA A 87 1.89 6.11 -2.97
N HIS A 88 1.10 6.65 -2.02
CA HIS A 88 -0.10 7.42 -2.33
C HIS A 88 0.22 8.70 -3.10
N THR A 89 1.16 9.51 -2.61
CA THR A 89 1.57 10.76 -3.27
C THR A 89 2.21 10.53 -4.63
N SER A 90 2.86 9.38 -4.81
CA SER A 90 3.43 8.95 -6.09
C SER A 90 2.42 8.30 -7.05
N GLY A 91 1.14 8.23 -6.66
CA GLY A 91 0.06 7.68 -7.49
C GLY A 91 0.12 6.16 -7.71
N LEU A 92 0.94 5.43 -6.95
CA LEU A 92 1.16 3.99 -7.12
C LEU A 92 0.01 3.14 -6.59
N LEU A 93 -0.75 3.67 -5.63
CA LEU A 93 -1.85 2.95 -5.00
C LEU A 93 -3.09 3.00 -5.90
N ASN A 94 -2.99 2.32 -7.04
CA ASN A 94 -4.05 2.13 -8.00
C ASN A 94 -3.97 0.72 -8.63
N PHE A 95 -5.13 0.15 -8.97
CA PHE A 95 -5.22 -1.11 -9.70
C PHE A 95 -6.41 -1.09 -10.66
N VAL A 96 -6.33 -1.86 -11.74
CA VAL A 96 -7.37 -1.89 -12.78
C VAL A 96 -7.91 -3.30 -12.92
N VAL A 97 -9.23 -3.41 -12.97
CA VAL A 97 -9.96 -4.62 -13.32
C VAL A 97 -10.61 -4.36 -14.68
N ASP A 98 -10.03 -4.97 -15.72
CA ASP A 98 -10.51 -4.92 -17.10
C ASP A 98 -10.95 -6.31 -17.59
N LYS A 99 -11.31 -6.41 -18.87
CA LYS A 99 -11.77 -7.66 -19.49
C LYS A 99 -10.72 -8.80 -19.51
N ASP A 100 -9.44 -8.49 -19.34
CA ASP A 100 -8.33 -9.44 -19.38
C ASP A 100 -7.81 -9.79 -17.97
N PHE A 101 -8.26 -9.05 -16.95
CA PHE A 101 -7.94 -9.28 -15.54
C PHE A 101 -8.19 -10.73 -15.10
N ASP A 102 -7.22 -11.30 -14.38
CA ASP A 102 -7.22 -12.67 -13.86
C ASP A 102 -7.58 -13.72 -14.94
N GLY A 103 -7.00 -13.57 -16.13
CA GLY A 103 -7.25 -14.47 -17.26
C GLY A 103 -8.64 -14.30 -17.88
N GLY A 104 -9.28 -13.15 -17.69
CA GLY A 104 -10.60 -12.83 -18.23
C GLY A 104 -11.77 -13.47 -17.49
N LYS A 105 -11.60 -13.92 -16.25
CA LYS A 105 -12.69 -14.47 -15.42
C LYS A 105 -13.88 -13.51 -15.25
N LEU A 106 -13.61 -12.20 -15.30
CA LEU A 106 -14.63 -11.16 -15.18
C LEU A 106 -15.12 -10.61 -16.54
N LYS A 107 -14.62 -11.13 -17.67
CA LYS A 107 -14.92 -10.62 -19.01
C LYS A 107 -16.41 -10.54 -19.32
N SER A 108 -17.17 -11.58 -19.00
CA SER A 108 -18.63 -11.57 -19.20
C SER A 108 -19.32 -10.49 -18.37
N PHE A 109 -18.90 -10.34 -17.10
CA PHE A 109 -19.47 -9.35 -16.19
C PHE A 109 -19.19 -7.92 -16.67
N LEU A 110 -18.01 -7.66 -17.21
CA LEU A 110 -17.61 -6.32 -17.66
C LEU A 110 -18.17 -5.92 -19.03
N SER A 111 -18.82 -6.84 -19.76
CA SER A 111 -19.39 -6.58 -21.09
C SER A 111 -20.61 -5.65 -21.00
N THR A 112 -20.66 -4.65 -21.89
CA THR A 112 -21.85 -3.79 -22.08
C THR A 112 -22.94 -4.49 -22.89
N SER A 113 -22.56 -5.42 -23.77
CA SER A 113 -23.47 -6.29 -24.51
C SER A 113 -23.66 -7.62 -23.77
N CYS A 114 -24.90 -7.91 -23.43
CA CYS A 114 -25.25 -9.04 -22.58
C CYS A 114 -25.79 -10.23 -23.39
N SER A 115 -25.21 -11.41 -23.18
CA SER A 115 -25.88 -12.65 -23.62
C SER A 115 -27.14 -12.90 -22.79
N LEU A 116 -28.02 -13.81 -23.22
CA LEU A 116 -29.25 -14.12 -22.49
C LEU A 116 -28.98 -14.66 -21.06
N LEU A 117 -27.96 -15.50 -20.91
CA LEU A 117 -27.74 -16.32 -19.71
C LEU A 117 -26.60 -15.81 -18.80
N SER A 118 -25.74 -14.91 -19.28
CA SER A 118 -24.56 -14.47 -18.55
C SER A 118 -24.79 -13.15 -17.80
N PRO A 119 -24.28 -13.00 -16.55
CA PRO A 119 -24.26 -11.71 -15.87
C PRO A 119 -23.30 -10.76 -16.60
N CYS A 120 -23.70 -9.49 -16.69
CA CYS A 120 -23.04 -8.43 -17.45
C CYS A 120 -23.46 -7.06 -16.89
N ILE A 121 -22.59 -6.06 -17.02
CA ILE A 121 -22.82 -4.72 -16.50
C ILE A 121 -23.86 -3.96 -17.31
N GLY A 122 -23.97 -4.22 -18.63
CA GLY A 122 -24.98 -3.59 -19.48
C GLY A 122 -26.43 -3.98 -19.13
N ARG A 123 -26.63 -5.08 -18.39
CA ARG A 123 -27.95 -5.46 -17.86
C ARG A 123 -28.30 -4.69 -16.59
N LEU A 124 -27.29 -4.38 -15.78
CA LEU A 124 -27.44 -3.53 -14.59
C LEU A 124 -27.63 -2.06 -14.98
N PHE A 125 -26.98 -1.63 -16.06
CA PHE A 125 -27.03 -0.26 -16.57
C PHE A 125 -27.38 -0.25 -18.06
N PRO A 126 -28.68 -0.27 -18.42
CA PRO A 126 -29.14 -0.34 -19.82
C PRO A 126 -28.55 0.74 -20.73
N LYS A 127 -28.30 1.94 -20.18
CA LYS A 127 -27.66 3.04 -20.89
C LYS A 127 -26.29 2.67 -21.47
N LEU A 128 -25.51 1.81 -20.80
CA LEU A 128 -24.23 1.33 -21.31
C LEU A 128 -24.39 0.47 -22.55
N ARG A 129 -25.44 -0.37 -22.60
CA ARG A 129 -25.74 -1.21 -23.76
C ARG A 129 -26.20 -0.38 -24.96
N GLU A 130 -26.92 0.70 -24.70
CA GLU A 130 -27.48 1.58 -25.72
C GLU A 130 -26.43 2.53 -26.33
N GLU A 131 -25.60 3.15 -25.48
CA GLU A 131 -24.60 4.14 -25.93
C GLU A 131 -23.26 3.50 -26.33
N TYR A 132 -22.90 2.36 -25.74
CA TYR A 132 -21.61 1.68 -25.96
C TYR A 132 -21.80 0.19 -26.27
N PRO A 133 -22.49 -0.16 -27.37
CA PRO A 133 -22.74 -1.57 -27.70
C PRO A 133 -21.44 -2.31 -28.03
N ASN A 134 -21.32 -3.55 -27.55
CA ASN A 134 -20.20 -4.47 -27.81
C ASN A 134 -18.84 -4.00 -27.23
N GLU A 135 -18.90 -3.19 -26.19
CA GLU A 135 -17.74 -2.69 -25.47
C GLU A 135 -17.57 -3.38 -24.11
N TYR A 136 -16.50 -3.02 -23.40
CA TYR A 136 -16.24 -3.44 -22.02
C TYR A 136 -16.09 -2.23 -21.11
N VAL A 137 -16.36 -2.44 -19.83
CA VAL A 137 -16.10 -1.46 -18.78
C VAL A 137 -14.82 -1.82 -18.05
N ASP A 138 -13.93 -0.84 -17.91
CA ASP A 138 -12.75 -0.94 -17.05
C ASP A 138 -13.07 -0.29 -15.70
N PHE A 139 -12.67 -0.97 -14.62
CA PHE A 139 -12.78 -0.48 -13.26
C PHE A 139 -11.40 -0.15 -12.70
N ARG A 140 -11.14 1.15 -12.49
CA ARG A 140 -9.91 1.63 -11.89
C ARG A 140 -10.15 1.99 -10.44
N PHE A 141 -9.50 1.26 -9.56
CA PHE A 141 -9.48 1.52 -8.14
C PHE A 141 -8.26 2.38 -7.82
N VAL A 142 -8.46 3.46 -7.09
CA VAL A 142 -7.38 4.38 -6.71
C VAL A 142 -7.63 4.90 -5.31
N THR A 143 -6.57 5.16 -4.55
CA THR A 143 -6.68 5.87 -3.27
C THR A 143 -7.34 7.25 -3.46
N ALA A 144 -8.18 7.64 -2.50
CA ALA A 144 -8.94 8.89 -2.53
C ALA A 144 -8.06 10.09 -2.14
N GLN A 145 -8.57 11.08 -1.41
CA GLN A 145 -7.77 12.27 -1.06
C GLN A 145 -6.70 12.03 0.01
N ARG A 146 -6.77 10.93 0.76
CA ARG A 146 -5.85 10.65 1.88
C ARG A 146 -5.15 9.32 1.66
N PRO A 147 -3.89 9.19 2.11
CA PRO A 147 -3.20 7.91 2.10
C PRO A 147 -3.91 6.89 2.99
N PRO A 148 -3.82 5.59 2.68
CA PRO A 148 -4.21 4.55 3.61
C PRO A 148 -3.42 4.65 4.91
N LEU A 149 -4.05 4.29 6.01
CA LEU A 149 -3.48 4.33 7.35
C LEU A 149 -3.49 2.94 7.96
N ILE A 150 -2.34 2.50 8.46
CA ILE A 150 -2.16 1.34 9.31
C ILE A 150 -2.15 1.80 10.76
N ASN A 151 -3.02 1.18 11.56
CA ASN A 151 -3.05 1.31 13.00
C ASN A 151 -2.73 -0.04 13.64
N VAL A 152 -1.68 -0.08 14.45
CA VAL A 152 -1.31 -1.29 15.20
C VAL A 152 -1.88 -1.18 16.61
N ALA A 153 -2.75 -2.11 16.99
CA ALA A 153 -3.40 -2.15 18.29
C ALA A 153 -3.28 -3.55 18.90
N PRO A 154 -3.53 -3.72 20.22
CA PRO A 154 -3.44 -5.03 20.87
C PRO A 154 -4.35 -6.10 20.26
N ASN A 155 -5.45 -5.71 19.63
CA ASN A 155 -6.37 -6.62 18.94
C ASN A 155 -6.00 -6.88 17.47
N GLY A 156 -4.85 -6.41 17.01
CA GLY A 156 -4.32 -6.66 15.67
C GLY A 156 -4.01 -5.40 14.88
N VAL A 157 -3.70 -5.61 13.59
CA VAL A 157 -3.37 -4.57 12.64
C VAL A 157 -4.62 -4.19 11.85
N HIS A 158 -4.98 -2.91 11.92
CA HIS A 158 -6.15 -2.35 11.22
C HIS A 158 -5.68 -1.45 10.09
N ALA A 159 -6.22 -1.65 8.89
CA ALA A 159 -6.01 -0.77 7.76
C ALA A 159 -7.27 0.05 7.51
N THR A 160 -7.14 1.36 7.39
CA THR A 160 -8.22 2.25 6.96
C THR A 160 -7.82 2.89 5.64
N ALA A 161 -8.67 2.77 4.62
CA ALA A 161 -8.41 3.35 3.32
C ALA A 161 -9.68 3.99 2.76
N SER A 162 -9.55 5.19 2.21
CA SER A 162 -10.60 5.77 1.37
C SER A 162 -10.17 5.61 -0.08
N MET A 163 -11.05 5.06 -0.91
CA MET A 163 -10.74 4.75 -2.30
C MET A 163 -11.86 5.23 -3.22
N PHE A 164 -11.49 5.51 -4.47
CA PHE A 164 -12.40 5.71 -5.57
C PHE A 164 -12.36 4.52 -6.51
N LEU A 165 -13.55 4.06 -6.89
CA LEU A 165 -13.78 3.21 -8.05
C LEU A 165 -14.24 4.10 -9.20
N ASP A 166 -13.35 4.28 -10.18
CA ASP A 166 -13.64 4.96 -11.44
C ASP A 166 -14.00 3.95 -12.52
N SER A 167 -15.06 4.24 -13.26
CA SER A 167 -15.49 3.43 -14.40
C SER A 167 -15.22 4.14 -15.72
N PHE A 168 -14.72 3.40 -16.71
CA PHE A 168 -14.42 3.88 -18.06
C PHE A 168 -14.89 2.85 -19.10
N ILE A 169 -15.11 3.30 -20.34
CA ILE A 169 -15.15 2.39 -21.48
C ILE A 169 -13.72 1.94 -21.77
N SER A 170 -13.55 0.64 -21.97
CA SER A 170 -12.25 0.03 -22.24
C SER A 170 -11.69 0.51 -23.59
N PRO A 171 -10.38 0.82 -23.70
CA PRO A 171 -9.40 0.88 -22.62
C PRO A 171 -9.46 2.22 -21.87
N TRP A 172 -9.38 2.18 -20.55
CA TRP A 172 -9.44 3.38 -19.69
C TRP A 172 -8.36 4.41 -20.02
N THR A 173 -7.19 3.98 -20.51
CA THR A 173 -6.06 4.86 -20.85
C THR A 173 -6.37 5.83 -21.98
N ASN A 174 -7.36 5.49 -22.83
CA ASN A 174 -7.74 6.31 -23.99
C ASN A 174 -8.89 7.28 -23.65
N GLN A 175 -9.42 7.23 -22.43
CA GLN A 175 -10.60 7.99 -22.04
C GLN A 175 -10.23 9.28 -21.31
N THR A 176 -10.85 10.39 -21.72
CA THR A 176 -10.72 11.69 -21.04
C THR A 176 -11.76 11.91 -19.94
N SER A 177 -12.83 11.10 -19.93
CA SER A 177 -13.94 11.22 -18.98
C SER A 177 -14.33 9.87 -18.37
N ARG A 178 -14.72 9.92 -17.09
CA ARG A 178 -15.28 8.78 -16.34
C ARG A 178 -16.76 8.61 -16.67
N LEU A 179 -17.23 7.36 -16.72
CA LEU A 179 -18.66 7.04 -16.74
C LEU A 179 -19.30 7.35 -15.39
N PHE A 180 -18.67 6.89 -14.30
CA PHE A 180 -19.06 7.22 -12.94
C PHE A 180 -17.86 7.07 -11.98
N ARG A 181 -18.03 7.61 -10.77
CA ARG A 181 -17.10 7.44 -9.65
C ARG A 181 -17.89 7.05 -8.40
N LEU A 182 -17.44 5.99 -7.72
CA LEU A 182 -17.95 5.61 -6.40
C LEU A 182 -16.84 5.80 -5.37
N GLY A 183 -17.16 6.48 -4.27
CA GLY A 183 -16.27 6.59 -3.11
C GLY A 183 -16.65 5.56 -2.07
N TYR A 184 -15.66 4.84 -1.53
CA TYR A 184 -15.88 3.91 -0.43
C TYR A 184 -14.74 3.97 0.58
N LYS A 185 -15.05 3.62 1.82
CA LYS A 185 -14.12 3.56 2.94
C LYS A 185 -14.03 2.12 3.42
N LEU A 186 -12.82 1.58 3.40
CA LEU A 186 -12.43 0.33 4.03
C LEU A 186 -11.88 0.63 5.42
#